data_AF-A0A413T5E0-F1
#
_entry.id   AF-A0A413T5E0-F1
#
_cell.length_a   1.000
_cell.length_b   1.000
_cell.length_c   1.000
_cell.angle_alpha   90.00
_cell.angle_beta   90.00
_cell.angle_gamma   90.00
#
_symmetry.space_group_name_H-M   'P 1'
#
loop_
_entity.id
_entity.type
_entity.pdbx_description
1 polymer ?
#
loop_
_entity_poly.entity_id
_entity_poly.type
_entity_poly.pdbx_seq_one_letter_code
_entity_poly.pdbx_strand_id
1 'polypeptide(L)'
;MKKIIIGSVICFIISLVMSLFDGLYIGKDVISTLYTVSGIMFSIGMSLTVISHTSGVKNKDIRLSIRKEIKRVRNNFIYCFSLATILYMLLISFISDDGISEIYYSILNGIIKFKISHLLATYMVYSIIYFTINFISIQRLNESIEEELNK
;
A
#
# COMPACT_ATOMS: atom_id res chain seq x y z
N MET A 1 4.48 -2.16 -11.22
CA MET A 1 3.92 -0.88 -11.69
C MET A 1 2.54 -1.05 -12.34
N LYS A 2 2.36 -1.55 -13.58
CA LYS A 2 1.01 -1.65 -14.21
C LYS A 2 -0.07 -2.30 -13.32
N LYS A 3 0.21 -3.45 -12.70
CA LYS A 3 -0.72 -4.14 -11.79
C LYS A 3 -1.10 -3.31 -10.55
N ILE A 4 -0.18 -2.50 -10.04
CA ILE A 4 -0.42 -1.66 -8.86
C ILE A 4 -1.28 -0.46 -9.23
N ILE A 5 -1.01 0.16 -10.37
CA ILE A 5 -1.83 1.26 -10.88
C ILE A 5 -3.27 0.79 -11.07
N ILE A 6 -3.47 -0.40 -11.64
CA ILE A 6 -4.80 -1.03 -11.73
C ILE A 6 -5.42 -1.23 -10.35
N GLY A 7 -4.65 -1.74 -9.38
CA GLY A 7 -5.09 -1.87 -7.99
C GLY A 7 -5.51 -0.54 -7.34
N SER A 8 -4.75 0.53 -7.56
CA SER A 8 -5.09 1.88 -7.09
C SER A 8 -6.38 2.40 -7.72
N VAL A 9 -6.61 2.14 -9.01
CA VAL A 9 -7.86 2.49 -9.70
C VAL A 9 -9.04 1.67 -9.14
N ILE A 10 -8.83 0.39 -8.83
CA ILE A 10 -9.84 -0.45 -8.19
C ILE A 10 -10.18 0.09 -6.79
N CYS A 11 -9.19 0.54 -6.01
CA CYS A 11 -9.45 1.17 -4.71
C CYS A 11 -10.32 2.43 -4.87
N PHE A 12 -10.08 3.23 -5.90
CA PHE A 12 -10.91 4.39 -6.20
C PHE A 12 -12.36 3.98 -6.51
N ILE A 13 -12.57 2.95 -7.33
CA ILE A 13 -13.92 2.44 -7.63
C ILE A 13 -14.61 1.91 -6.35
N ILE A 14 -13.92 1.11 -5.54
CA ILE A 14 -14.45 0.58 -4.28
C ILE A 14 -14.84 1.72 -3.33
N SER A 15 -14.00 2.76 -3.23
CA SER A 15 -14.29 3.91 -2.38
C SER A 15 -15.54 4.68 -2.84
N LEU A 16 -15.77 4.75 -4.16
CA LEU A 16 -16.97 5.36 -4.72
C LEU A 16 -18.22 4.54 -4.42
N VAL A 17 -18.12 3.21 -4.47
CA VAL A 17 -19.22 2.31 -4.07
C VAL A 17 -19.52 2.43 -2.57
N MET A 18 -18.50 2.45 -1.71
CA MET A 18 -18.69 2.63 -0.27
C MET A 18 -19.36 3.97 0.06
N SER A 19 -19.04 5.00 -0.73
CA SER A 19 -19.62 6.33 -0.60
C SER A 19 -21.13 6.41 -0.89
N LEU A 20 -21.74 5.36 -1.47
CA LEU A 20 -23.20 5.28 -1.67
C LEU A 20 -23.95 4.86 -0.39
N PHE A 21 -23.24 4.34 0.61
CA PHE A 21 -23.83 3.90 1.87
C PHE A 21 -23.71 5.03 2.91
N ASP A 22 -24.76 5.84 3.04
CA ASP A 22 -24.79 7.02 3.92
C ASP A 22 -24.50 6.74 5.42
N GLY A 23 -24.59 5.48 5.86
CA GLY A 23 -24.28 5.06 7.23
C GLY A 23 -22.82 4.73 7.51
N LEU A 24 -21.95 4.65 6.49
CA LEU A 24 -20.53 4.34 6.69
C LEU A 24 -19.74 5.61 6.99
N TYR A 25 -19.30 5.74 8.24
CA TYR A 25 -18.39 6.78 8.68
C TYR A 25 -17.07 6.15 9.14
N ILE A 26 -15.97 6.60 8.55
CA ILE A 26 -14.62 6.16 8.93
C ILE A 26 -14.01 7.26 9.79
N GLY A 27 -13.96 7.00 11.10
CA GLY A 27 -13.42 7.93 12.07
C GLY A 27 -11.92 8.15 11.92
N LYS A 28 -11.45 9.30 12.40
CA LYS A 28 -10.03 9.70 12.41
C LYS A 28 -9.12 8.62 13.00
N ASP A 29 -9.56 8.00 14.09
CA ASP A 29 -8.79 6.98 14.81
C ASP A 29 -8.55 5.73 13.94
N VAL A 30 -9.54 5.33 13.15
CA VAL A 30 -9.41 4.20 12.21
C VAL A 30 -8.38 4.53 11.14
N ILE A 31 -8.44 5.74 10.57
CA ILE A 31 -7.50 6.18 9.53
C ILE A 31 -6.08 6.27 10.09
N SER A 32 -5.91 6.84 11.28
CA SER A 32 -4.61 6.95 11.95
C SER A 32 -4.04 5.57 12.26
N THR A 33 -4.87 4.64 12.74
CA THR A 33 -4.47 3.25 13.00
C THR A 33 -4.03 2.54 11.72
N LEU A 34 -4.82 2.66 10.64
CA LEU A 34 -4.45 2.10 9.32
C LEU A 34 -3.15 2.70 8.80
N TYR A 35 -2.91 4.00 9.02
CA TYR A 35 -1.66 4.65 8.66
C TYR A 35 -0.46 4.11 9.41
N THR A 36 -0.58 3.94 10.72
CA THR A 36 0.46 3.34 11.55
C THR A 36 0.77 1.90 11.11
N VAL A 37 -0.25 1.06 10.92
CA VAL A 37 -0.06 -0.34 10.51
C VAL A 37 0.58 -0.44 9.12
N SER A 38 0.15 0.38 8.17
CA SER A 38 0.75 0.47 6.84
C SER A 38 2.22 0.91 6.90
N GLY A 39 2.55 1.89 7.74
CA GLY A 39 3.93 2.34 7.97
C GLY A 39 4.84 1.25 8.56
N ILE A 40 4.33 0.50 9.54
CA ILE A 40 5.04 -0.64 10.12
C ILE A 40 5.30 -1.70 9.05
N MET A 41 4.27 -2.12 8.30
CA MET A 41 4.39 -3.13 7.25
C MET A 41 5.29 -2.69 6.10
N PHE A 42 5.24 -1.40 5.72
CA PHE A 42 6.16 -0.82 4.75
C PHE A 42 7.61 -0.92 5.23
N SER A 43 7.89 -0.52 6.48
CA SER A 43 9.23 -0.55 7.05
C SER A 43 9.80 -1.97 7.11
N ILE A 44 9.02 -2.92 7.61
CA ILE A 44 9.38 -4.34 7.67
C ILE A 44 9.64 -4.89 6.25
N GLY A 45 8.73 -4.63 5.32
CA GLY A 45 8.85 -5.07 3.93
C GLY A 45 10.08 -4.50 3.23
N MET A 46 10.36 -3.20 3.42
CA MET A 46 11.53 -2.54 2.86
C MET A 46 12.84 -3.10 3.41
N SER A 47 12.92 -3.36 4.71
CA SER A 47 14.10 -3.95 5.35
C SER A 47 14.52 -5.26 4.67
N LEU A 48 13.57 -6.18 4.45
CA LEU A 48 13.86 -7.43 3.74
C LEU A 48 14.33 -7.21 2.30
N THR A 49 13.75 -6.26 1.57
CA THR A 49 14.19 -5.99 0.18
C THR A 49 15.64 -5.49 0.09
N VAL A 50 16.15 -4.87 1.16
CA VAL A 50 17.53 -4.35 1.23
C VAL A 50 18.50 -5.42 1.71
N ILE A 51 18.10 -6.24 2.69
CA ILE A 51 18.94 -7.31 3.28
C ILE A 51 19.09 -8.51 2.34
N SER A 52 18.14 -8.74 1.43
CA SER A 52 18.16 -9.91 0.54
C SER A 52 19.44 -9.99 -0.30
N HIS A 53 20.36 -10.89 0.09
CA HIS A 53 21.67 -11.07 -0.54
C HIS A 53 21.63 -12.25 -1.51
N THR A 54 21.76 -11.98 -2.80
CA THR A 54 21.83 -13.01 -3.84
C THR A 54 23.27 -13.43 -4.17
N SER A 55 24.21 -13.25 -3.25
CA SER A 55 25.66 -13.47 -3.49
C SER A 55 25.99 -14.94 -3.72
N GLY A 56 25.29 -15.87 -3.06
CA GLY A 56 25.51 -17.31 -3.23
C GLY A 56 25.06 -17.87 -4.59
N VAL A 57 24.20 -17.17 -5.32
CA VAL A 57 23.69 -17.65 -6.62
C VAL A 57 24.79 -17.56 -7.68
N LYS A 58 25.37 -18.72 -8.05
CA LYS A 58 26.46 -18.84 -9.05
C LYS A 58 26.00 -18.47 -10.46
N ASN A 59 24.77 -18.83 -10.84
CA ASN A 59 24.22 -18.48 -12.14
C ASN A 59 23.91 -16.98 -12.23
N LYS A 60 24.66 -16.27 -13.10
CA LYS A 60 24.57 -14.81 -13.25
C LYS A 60 23.20 -14.36 -13.74
N ASP A 61 22.57 -15.10 -14.65
CA ASP A 61 21.29 -14.70 -15.25
C ASP A 61 20.15 -14.83 -14.23
N ILE A 62 20.14 -15.93 -13.48
CA ILE A 62 19.20 -16.13 -12.37
C ILE A 62 19.39 -15.04 -11.32
N ARG A 63 20.63 -14.76 -10.92
CA ARG A 63 20.96 -13.71 -9.94
C ARG A 63 20.48 -12.32 -10.38
N LEU A 64 20.67 -11.97 -11.65
CA LEU A 64 20.22 -10.70 -12.20
C LEU A 64 18.69 -10.61 -12.24
N SER A 65 18.01 -11.71 -12.57
CA SER A 65 16.54 -11.77 -12.58
C SER A 65 15.95 -11.54 -11.19
N ILE A 66 16.49 -12.22 -10.16
CA ILE A 66 16.07 -12.06 -8.75
C ILE A 66 16.26 -10.61 -8.29
N ARG A 67 17.45 -10.04 -8.53
CA ARG A 67 17.74 -8.65 -8.15
C ARG A 67 16.80 -7.66 -8.85
N LYS A 68 16.42 -7.92 -10.10
CA LYS A 68 15.48 -7.08 -10.85
C LYS A 68 14.09 -7.13 -10.22
N GLU A 69 13.61 -8.30 -9.83
CA GLU A 69 12.30 -8.45 -9.18
C GLU A 69 12.29 -7.85 -7.76
N ILE A 70 13.32 -8.07 -6.95
CA ILE A 70 13.44 -7.43 -5.62
C ILE A 70 13.43 -5.90 -5.74
N LYS A 71 14.20 -5.33 -6.68
CA LYS A 71 14.18 -3.88 -6.95
C LYS A 71 12.80 -3.39 -7.41
N ARG A 72 12.09 -4.20 -8.21
CA ARG A 72 10.73 -3.88 -8.64
C ARG A 72 9.77 -3.85 -7.45
N VAL A 73 9.82 -4.84 -6.55
CA VAL A 73 8.98 -4.88 -5.34
C VAL A 73 9.30 -3.69 -4.44
N ARG A 74 10.58 -3.38 -4.21
CA ARG A 74 11.01 -2.22 -3.44
C ARG A 74 10.45 -0.90 -4.00
N ASN A 75 10.60 -0.67 -5.30
CA ASN A 75 10.09 0.55 -5.93
C ASN A 75 8.55 0.63 -5.85
N ASN A 76 7.87 -0.51 -5.94
CA ASN A 76 6.44 -0.61 -5.75
C ASN A 76 6.03 -0.28 -4.29
N PHE A 77 6.78 -0.75 -3.29
CA PHE A 77 6.55 -0.40 -1.88
C PHE A 77 6.66 1.11 -1.66
N ILE A 78 7.74 1.72 -2.17
CA ILE A 78 7.96 3.16 -2.08
C ILE A 78 6.79 3.91 -2.73
N TYR A 79 6.38 3.50 -3.94
CA TYR A 79 5.25 4.13 -4.62
C TYR A 79 3.97 4.04 -3.79
N CYS A 80 3.59 2.83 -3.34
CA CYS A 80 2.37 2.64 -2.59
C CYS A 80 2.34 3.48 -1.31
N PHE A 81 3.44 3.45 -0.55
CA PHE A 81 3.57 4.18 0.70
C PHE A 81 3.61 5.70 0.49
N SER A 82 4.32 6.19 -0.54
CA SER A 82 4.35 7.62 -0.86
C SER A 82 2.96 8.17 -1.20
N LEU A 83 2.16 7.41 -1.96
CA LEU A 83 0.80 7.83 -2.31
C LEU A 83 -0.10 7.82 -1.08
N ALA A 84 0.04 6.80 -0.22
CA ALA A 84 -0.65 6.74 1.07
C ALA A 84 -0.32 7.96 1.96
N THR A 85 0.96 8.31 2.07
CA THR A 85 1.42 9.47 2.85
C THR A 85 0.88 10.78 2.29
N ILE A 86 0.92 10.98 0.97
CA ILE A 86 0.37 12.19 0.34
C ILE A 86 -1.13 12.30 0.61
N LEU A 87 -1.90 11.22 0.43
CA LEU A 87 -3.34 11.22 0.68
C LEU A 87 -3.67 11.45 2.17
N TYR A 88 -2.89 10.86 3.09
CA TYR A 88 -3.06 11.06 4.53
C TYR A 88 -2.73 12.49 4.96
N MET A 89 -1.64 13.07 4.44
CA MET A 89 -1.29 14.47 4.69
C MET A 89 -2.38 15.41 4.18
N LEU A 90 -2.86 15.19 2.95
CA LEU A 90 -3.96 15.97 2.39
C LEU A 90 -5.18 15.89 3.31
N LEU A 91 -5.60 14.69 3.72
CA LEU A 91 -6.75 14.54 4.62
C LEU A 91 -6.56 15.32 5.93
N ILE A 92 -5.40 15.20 6.59
CA ILE A 92 -5.14 15.90 7.86
C ILE A 92 -5.14 17.41 7.71
N SER A 93 -4.63 17.94 6.60
CA SER A 93 -4.64 19.40 6.33
C SER A 93 -6.05 19.98 6.23
N PHE A 94 -7.07 19.14 6.01
CA PHE A 94 -8.48 19.54 6.00
C PHE A 94 -9.23 19.17 7.29
N ILE A 95 -8.55 18.67 8.33
CA ILE A 95 -9.17 18.46 9.64
C ILE A 95 -9.17 19.80 10.39
N SER A 96 -10.35 20.29 10.77
CA SER A 96 -10.53 21.49 11.60
C SER A 96 -10.67 21.10 13.07
N ASP A 97 -10.51 22.03 14.02
CA ASP A 97 -10.62 21.73 15.47
C ASP A 97 -11.99 21.15 15.88
N ASP A 98 -13.04 21.37 15.09
CA ASP A 98 -14.39 20.81 15.30
C ASP A 98 -14.59 19.38 14.74
N GLY A 99 -13.55 18.78 14.15
CA GLY A 99 -13.58 17.43 13.57
C GLY A 99 -13.12 17.35 12.12
N ILE A 100 -13.26 16.19 11.49
CA ILE A 100 -12.98 16.04 10.06
C ILE A 100 -14.06 16.83 9.30
N SER A 101 -13.73 18.02 8.80
CA SER A 101 -14.54 18.62 7.73
C SER A 101 -14.25 17.79 6.48
N GLU A 102 -15.05 16.72 6.30
CA GLU A 102 -14.90 15.88 5.13
C GLU A 102 -15.03 16.77 3.89
N ILE A 103 -14.01 16.80 3.04
CA ILE A 103 -14.14 17.46 1.75
C ILE A 103 -15.13 16.62 0.94
N TYR A 104 -16.35 17.12 0.82
CA TYR A 104 -17.37 16.54 -0.02
C TYR A 104 -17.15 17.03 -1.45
N TYR A 105 -16.73 16.13 -2.33
CA TYR A 105 -16.88 16.37 -3.76
C TYR A 105 -18.21 15.81 -4.19
N SER A 106 -19.13 16.71 -4.55
CA SER A 106 -20.35 16.34 -5.26
C SER A 106 -19.97 15.88 -6.67
N ILE A 107 -20.10 14.59 -6.93
CA ILE A 107 -19.94 14.01 -8.25
C ILE A 107 -21.34 13.66 -8.76
N LEU A 108 -21.60 13.87 -10.06
CA LEU A 108 -22.87 13.51 -10.70
C LEU A 108 -24.08 14.31 -10.15
N ASN A 109 -24.06 15.64 -10.28
CA ASN A 109 -25.16 16.55 -9.91
C ASN A 109 -25.72 16.38 -8.47
N GLY A 110 -24.86 16.06 -7.47
CA GLY A 110 -25.29 15.95 -6.06
C GLY A 110 -25.70 14.57 -5.60
N ILE A 111 -25.65 13.55 -6.47
CA ILE A 111 -26.07 12.18 -6.13
C ILE A 111 -24.99 11.45 -5.31
N ILE A 112 -23.70 11.73 -5.57
CA ILE A 112 -22.58 11.03 -4.91
C ILE A 112 -21.74 12.05 -4.14
N LYS A 113 -21.68 11.89 -2.81
CA LYS A 113 -20.84 12.70 -1.92
C LYS A 113 -19.52 11.98 -1.65
N PHE A 114 -18.54 12.13 -2.53
CA PHE A 114 -17.28 11.42 -2.40
C PHE A 114 -16.49 11.87 -1.17
N LYS A 115 -16.13 10.91 -0.32
CA LYS A 115 -15.38 11.12 0.92
C LYS A 115 -13.93 10.64 0.77
N ILE A 116 -12.97 11.55 0.91
CA ILE A 116 -11.53 11.23 0.88
C ILE A 116 -11.14 10.20 1.96
N SER A 117 -11.83 10.23 3.11
CA SER A 117 -11.65 9.26 4.21
C SER A 117 -11.79 7.80 3.74
N HIS A 118 -12.75 7.54 2.86
CA HIS A 118 -13.07 6.21 2.33
C HIS A 118 -12.03 5.74 1.30
N LEU A 119 -11.61 6.65 0.41
CA LEU A 119 -10.52 6.37 -0.52
C LEU A 119 -9.24 6.02 0.22
N LEU A 120 -8.90 6.82 1.23
CA LEU A 120 -7.69 6.59 1.99
C LEU A 120 -7.75 5.27 2.74
N ALA A 121 -8.82 4.98 3.47
CA ALA A 121 -8.95 3.73 4.21
C ALA A 121 -8.84 2.49 3.31
N THR A 122 -9.56 2.49 2.18
CA THR A 122 -9.51 1.38 1.21
C THR A 122 -8.12 1.22 0.59
N TYR A 123 -7.49 2.33 0.21
CA TYR A 123 -6.14 2.33 -0.34
C TYR A 123 -5.09 1.83 0.68
N MET A 124 -5.27 2.15 1.96
CA MET A 124 -4.38 1.70 3.03
C MET A 124 -4.53 0.21 3.32
N VAL A 125 -5.76 -0.30 3.36
CA VAL A 125 -6.01 -1.74 3.47
C VAL A 125 -5.39 -2.49 2.29
N TYR A 126 -5.59 -1.99 1.07
CA TYR A 126 -4.93 -2.55 -0.12
C TYR A 126 -3.41 -2.55 0.00
N SER A 127 -2.83 -1.43 0.45
CA SER A 127 -1.37 -1.29 0.62
C SER A 127 -0.82 -2.26 1.65
N ILE A 128 -1.51 -2.42 2.79
CA ILE A 128 -1.15 -3.39 3.84
C ILE A 128 -1.14 -4.80 3.27
N ILE A 129 -2.22 -5.23 2.61
CA ILE A 129 -2.31 -6.57 1.99
C ILE A 129 -1.19 -6.77 0.97
N TYR A 130 -0.95 -5.76 0.13
CA TYR A 130 0.12 -5.80 -0.86
C TYR A 130 1.50 -5.95 -0.21
N PHE A 131 1.79 -5.19 0.85
CA PHE A 131 3.05 -5.30 1.59
C PHE A 131 3.21 -6.67 2.21
N THR A 132 2.19 -7.19 2.89
CA THR A 132 2.23 -8.51 3.53
C THR A 132 2.48 -9.64 2.53
N ILE A 133 1.76 -9.69 1.40
CA ILE A 133 1.93 -10.74 0.40
C ILE A 133 3.36 -10.72 -0.18
N ASN A 134 3.86 -9.53 -0.52
CA ASN A 134 5.20 -9.40 -1.08
C ASN A 134 6.30 -9.66 -0.05
N PHE A 135 6.08 -9.29 1.22
CA PHE A 135 6.96 -9.63 2.33
C PHE A 135 7.12 -11.16 2.46
N ILE A 136 6.01 -11.90 2.54
CA ILE A 136 6.03 -13.37 2.60
C ILE A 136 6.72 -13.96 1.37
N SER A 137 6.48 -13.39 0.19
CA SER A 137 7.09 -13.87 -1.06
C SER A 137 8.61 -13.70 -1.08
N ILE A 138 9.11 -12.56 -0.59
CA ILE A 138 10.56 -12.32 -0.49
C ILE A 138 11.19 -13.23 0.57
N GLN A 139 10.52 -13.41 1.71
CA GLN A 139 11.00 -14.31 2.75
C GLN A 139 11.16 -15.73 2.23
N ARG A 140 10.12 -16.30 1.59
CA ARG A 140 10.18 -17.63 0.97
C ARG A 140 11.27 -17.74 -0.09
N LEU A 141 11.48 -16.67 -0.87
CA LEU A 141 12.55 -16.65 -1.85
C LEU A 141 13.93 -16.75 -1.18
N ASN A 142 14.17 -16.01 -0.10
CA ASN A 142 15.43 -16.06 0.64
C ASN A 142 15.65 -17.44 1.26
N GLU A 143 14.63 -18.02 1.91
CA GLU A 143 14.67 -19.38 2.47
C GLU A 143 15.02 -20.41 1.40
N SER A 144 14.36 -20.35 0.22
CA SER A 144 14.64 -21.28 -0.89
C SER A 144 16.06 -21.16 -1.46
N ILE A 145 16.62 -19.94 -1.47
CA ILE A 145 18.00 -19.73 -1.93
C ILE A 145 18.97 -20.33 -0.91
N GLU A 146 18.72 -20.15 0.38
CA GLU A 146 19.57 -20.69 1.44
C GLU A 146 19.57 -22.23 1.46
N GLU A 147 18.39 -22.84 1.33
CA GLU A 147 18.27 -24.30 1.23
C GLU A 147 19.04 -24.89 0.04
N GLU A 148 18.98 -24.23 -1.12
CA GLU A 148 19.66 -24.73 -2.33
C GLU A 148 21.18 -24.49 -2.29
N LEU A 149 21.67 -23.54 -1.49
CA LEU A 149 23.09 -23.31 -1.28
C LEU A 149 23.72 -24.29 -0.29
N ASN A 150 22.92 -24.83 0.63
CA ASN A 150 23.35 -25.77 1.67
C ASN A 150 23.16 -27.26 1.29
N LYS A 151 22.69 -27.54 0.07
CA LYS A 151 22.71 -28.88 -0.56
C LYS A 151 24.03 -29.13 -1.27
#